data_AF-A0A7X9M416-F1
#
_entry.id   AF-A0A7X9M416-F1
#
_cell.length_a   1.000
_cell.length_b   1.000
_cell.length_c   1.000
_cell.angle_alpha   90.00
_cell.angle_beta   90.00
_cell.angle_gamma   90.00
#
_symmetry.space_group_name_H-M   'P 1'
#
loop_
_entity.id
_entity.type
_entity.pdbx_description
1 polymer ?
#
loop_
_entity_poly.entity_id
_entity_poly.type
_entity_poly.pdbx_seq_one_letter_code
_entity_poly.pdbx_strand_id
1 'polypeptide(L)'
;MSDKTFGVKVSEELHDKVKLMIENSGITSKEWFEKAVALTEIQELKTGAPDYKQDLSELEVHTTRIYELVANMIQRANYLKDDAVRGLSEKLESKDLTITDLQQTVKELKERVEQSEAAAKQSATETQELNEQLEGLRSMNATNLDLIQEYKDKIDTLSSLVNEYKGYATENTELKERHASEKESMTANFNQRESELSSVIEELKEANSGQQDKINGLTSALNNAKRDHEKEMKSLQDNQVNELTQLTITKNLEKERAVLEAERKFQEKLQEVHDQYNEKLARLYEKFEVTETKKTAAARQPKQK
;
A
#
# COMPACT_ATOMS: atom_id res chain seq x y z
N MET A 1 -4.60 96.11 -118.30
CA MET A 1 -5.51 97.28 -118.28
C MET A 1 -5.24 98.04 -116.98
N SER A 2 -5.29 99.37 -116.96
CA SER A 2 -5.18 100.11 -115.70
C SER A 2 -6.51 100.05 -114.94
N ASP A 3 -6.48 99.58 -113.70
CA ASP A 3 -7.65 99.58 -112.83
C ASP A 3 -8.09 101.04 -112.59
N LYS A 4 -9.38 101.30 -112.76
CA LYS A 4 -10.00 102.61 -112.53
C LYS A 4 -10.96 102.52 -111.35
N THR A 5 -10.81 103.42 -110.39
CA THR A 5 -11.70 103.47 -109.22
C THR A 5 -13.08 103.99 -109.61
N PHE A 6 -14.11 103.19 -109.37
CA PHE A 6 -15.51 103.57 -109.49
C PHE A 6 -16.11 103.66 -108.08
N GLY A 7 -16.82 104.75 -107.78
CA GLY A 7 -17.39 105.00 -106.45
C GLY A 7 -18.83 105.50 -106.57
N VAL A 8 -19.76 104.80 -105.92
CA VAL A 8 -21.20 105.10 -105.92
C VAL A 8 -21.67 105.33 -104.48
N LYS A 9 -22.47 106.37 -104.28
CA LYS A 9 -23.18 106.57 -103.01
C LYS A 9 -24.45 105.71 -103.02
N VAL A 10 -24.49 104.73 -102.13
CA VAL A 10 -25.64 103.85 -101.88
C VAL A 10 -26.22 104.11 -100.50
N SER A 11 -27.42 103.57 -100.20
CA SER A 11 -27.94 103.54 -98.83
C SER A 11 -27.13 102.60 -97.95
N GLU A 12 -27.12 102.86 -96.64
CA GLU A 12 -26.41 102.07 -95.63
C GLU A 12 -26.86 100.60 -95.62
N GLU A 13 -28.17 100.35 -95.70
CA GLU A 13 -28.75 99.00 -95.81
C GLU A 13 -28.27 98.24 -97.07
N LEU A 14 -28.12 98.93 -98.20
CA LEU A 14 -27.63 98.31 -99.44
C LEU A 14 -26.14 98.03 -99.36
N HIS A 15 -25.36 98.94 -98.76
CA HIS A 15 -23.94 98.75 -98.51
C HIS A 15 -23.68 97.50 -97.66
N ASP A 16 -24.38 97.37 -96.52
CA ASP A 16 -24.17 96.27 -95.60
C ASP A 16 -24.63 94.92 -96.16
N LYS A 17 -25.74 94.91 -96.92
CA LYS A 17 -26.21 93.72 -97.63
C LYS A 17 -25.21 93.26 -98.70
N VAL A 18 -24.65 94.19 -99.48
CA VAL A 18 -23.60 93.89 -100.48
C VAL A 18 -22.33 93.38 -99.80
N LYS A 19 -21.90 94.02 -98.71
CA LYS A 19 -20.73 93.58 -97.93
C LYS A 19 -20.89 92.16 -97.41
N LEU A 20 -22.03 91.83 -96.80
CA LEU A 20 -22.33 90.50 -96.28
C LEU A 20 -22.46 89.44 -97.40
N MET A 21 -22.94 89.81 -98.59
CA MET A 21 -22.91 88.95 -99.77
C MET A 21 -21.49 88.69 -100.28
N ILE A 22 -20.62 89.70 -100.29
CA ILE A 22 -19.20 89.56 -100.66
C ILE A 22 -18.51 88.60 -99.68
N GLU A 23 -18.61 88.87 -98.38
CA GLU A 23 -18.01 88.04 -97.32
C GLU A 23 -18.46 86.57 -97.39
N ASN A 24 -19.77 86.32 -97.55
CA ASN A 24 -20.31 84.96 -97.69
C ASN A 24 -19.92 84.27 -99.01
N SER A 25 -19.62 85.03 -100.06
CA SER A 25 -19.22 84.49 -101.37
C SER A 25 -17.73 84.13 -101.47
N GLY A 26 -16.90 84.57 -100.52
CA GLY A 26 -15.47 84.25 -100.45
C GLY A 26 -14.60 84.86 -101.56
N ILE A 27 -15.16 85.74 -102.39
CA ILE A 27 -14.45 86.46 -103.47
C ILE A 27 -14.24 87.92 -103.09
N THR A 28 -13.30 88.61 -103.76
CA THR A 28 -13.03 90.02 -103.49
C THR A 28 -14.18 90.92 -103.98
N SER A 29 -14.33 92.11 -103.39
CA SER A 29 -15.32 93.10 -103.82
C SER A 29 -15.19 93.47 -105.31
N LYS A 30 -13.97 93.40 -105.87
CA LYS A 30 -13.71 93.61 -107.30
C LYS A 30 -14.34 92.49 -108.13
N GLU A 31 -14.01 91.24 -107.86
CA GLU A 31 -14.54 90.07 -108.59
C GLU A 31 -16.05 89.94 -108.43
N TRP A 32 -16.60 90.30 -107.26
CA TRP A 32 -18.04 90.34 -107.03
C TRP A 32 -18.72 91.39 -107.90
N PHE A 33 -18.15 92.60 -107.98
CA PHE A 33 -18.68 93.67 -108.82
C PHE A 33 -18.53 93.35 -110.32
N GLU A 34 -17.41 92.78 -110.75
CA GLU A 34 -17.21 92.30 -112.14
C GLU A 34 -18.25 91.24 -112.52
N LYS A 35 -18.57 90.29 -111.62
CA LYS A 35 -19.64 89.31 -111.84
C LYS A 35 -21.03 89.95 -111.86
N ALA A 36 -21.29 90.95 -111.02
CA ALA A 36 -22.56 91.69 -111.03
C ALA A 36 -22.74 92.48 -112.34
N VAL A 37 -21.68 93.12 -112.85
CA VAL A 37 -21.67 93.81 -114.15
C VAL A 37 -21.90 92.81 -115.30
N ALA A 38 -21.19 91.68 -115.31
CA ALA A 38 -21.39 90.65 -116.33
C ALA A 38 -22.84 90.08 -116.32
N LEU A 39 -23.44 89.92 -115.14
CA LEU A 39 -24.86 89.55 -115.01
C LEU A 39 -25.80 90.62 -115.60
N THR A 40 -25.52 91.92 -115.38
CA THR A 40 -26.30 92.98 -116.03
C THR A 40 -26.08 93.05 -117.54
N GLU A 41 -24.88 92.80 -118.04
CA GLU A 41 -24.60 92.72 -119.49
C GLU A 41 -25.35 91.54 -120.14
N ILE A 42 -25.44 90.38 -119.48
CA ILE A 42 -26.27 89.24 -119.92
C ILE A 42 -27.76 89.62 -119.96
N GLN A 43 -28.23 90.38 -118.96
CA GLN A 43 -29.60 90.90 -118.90
C GLN A 43 -29.89 91.89 -120.04
N GLU A 44 -28.92 92.74 -120.41
CA GLU A 44 -29.01 93.66 -121.54
C GLU A 44 -28.96 92.92 -122.89
N LEU A 45 -28.12 91.89 -123.03
CA LEU A 45 -28.08 91.02 -124.22
C LEU A 45 -29.44 90.33 -124.47
N LYS A 46 -30.13 89.88 -123.41
CA LYS A 46 -31.53 89.38 -123.48
C LYS A 46 -32.54 90.40 -124.01
N THR A 47 -32.26 91.70 -123.91
CA THR A 47 -33.10 92.77 -124.47
C THR A 47 -32.66 93.24 -125.85
N GLY A 48 -31.37 93.16 -126.17
CA GLY A 48 -30.80 93.58 -127.46
C GLY A 48 -30.85 92.53 -128.57
N ALA A 49 -30.84 91.24 -128.23
CA ALA A 49 -30.82 90.13 -129.18
C ALA A 49 -32.00 89.15 -128.92
N PRO A 50 -33.20 89.41 -129.47
CA PRO A 50 -34.39 88.61 -129.18
C PRO A 50 -34.24 87.13 -129.57
N ASP A 51 -33.45 86.83 -130.60
CA ASP A 51 -33.24 85.47 -131.13
C ASP A 51 -32.55 84.53 -130.12
N TYR A 52 -31.71 85.05 -129.21
CA TYR A 52 -30.98 84.27 -128.20
C TYR A 52 -31.60 84.38 -126.79
N LYS A 53 -32.72 85.10 -126.65
CA LYS A 53 -33.37 85.34 -125.36
C LYS A 53 -33.86 84.04 -124.71
N GLN A 54 -34.28 83.06 -125.51
CA GLN A 54 -34.67 81.75 -125.04
C GLN A 54 -33.46 81.00 -124.47
N ASP A 55 -32.40 80.83 -125.25
CA ASP A 55 -31.16 80.14 -124.85
C ASP A 55 -30.54 80.71 -123.56
N LEU A 56 -30.48 82.04 -123.42
CA LEU A 56 -30.00 82.69 -122.20
C LEU A 56 -30.92 82.46 -120.99
N SER A 57 -32.23 82.28 -121.21
CA SER A 57 -33.18 81.94 -120.15
C SER A 57 -33.08 80.47 -119.74
N GLU A 58 -32.88 79.57 -120.70
CA GLU A 58 -32.64 78.14 -120.43
C GLU A 58 -31.29 77.94 -119.69
N LEU A 59 -30.26 78.69 -120.07
CA LEU A 59 -28.96 78.68 -119.38
C LEU A 59 -29.06 79.12 -117.91
N GLU A 60 -29.82 80.17 -117.61
CA GLU A 60 -30.09 80.60 -116.23
C GLU A 60 -30.86 79.55 -115.42
N VAL A 61 -31.88 78.94 -116.03
CA VAL A 61 -32.68 77.86 -115.39
C VAL A 61 -31.79 76.66 -115.09
N HIS A 62 -30.96 76.22 -116.03
CA HIS A 62 -30.00 75.14 -115.82
C HIS A 62 -28.94 75.50 -114.76
N THR A 63 -28.42 76.73 -114.77
CA THR A 63 -27.43 77.19 -113.79
C THR A 63 -28.01 77.22 -112.38
N THR A 64 -29.22 77.78 -112.21
CA THR A 64 -29.94 77.77 -110.93
C THR A 64 -30.20 76.35 -110.46
N ARG A 65 -30.61 75.45 -111.37
CA ARG A 65 -30.85 74.05 -111.04
C ARG A 65 -29.57 73.31 -110.62
N ILE A 66 -28.42 73.63 -111.21
CA ILE A 66 -27.11 73.10 -110.79
C ILE A 66 -26.78 73.60 -109.37
N TYR A 67 -26.97 74.89 -109.08
CA TYR A 67 -26.76 75.44 -107.72
C TYR A 67 -27.66 74.76 -106.68
N GLU A 68 -28.96 74.57 -106.97
CA GLU A 68 -29.88 73.84 -106.09
C GLU A 68 -29.41 72.40 -105.83
N LEU A 69 -29.00 71.67 -106.88
CA LEU A 69 -28.54 70.29 -106.75
C LEU A 69 -27.26 70.21 -105.90
N VAL A 70 -26.29 71.11 -106.13
CA VAL A 70 -25.06 71.18 -105.34
C VAL A 70 -25.36 71.56 -103.88
N ALA A 71 -26.22 72.54 -103.62
CA ALA A 71 -26.61 72.92 -102.27
C ALA A 71 -27.30 71.76 -101.51
N ASN A 72 -28.25 71.07 -102.15
CA ASN A 72 -28.91 69.88 -101.60
C ASN A 72 -27.92 68.72 -101.36
N MET A 73 -26.95 68.52 -102.26
CA MET A 73 -25.89 67.52 -102.08
C MET A 73 -24.98 67.84 -100.89
N ILE A 74 -24.58 69.10 -100.71
CA ILE A 74 -23.79 69.55 -99.56
C ILE A 74 -24.57 69.39 -98.26
N GLN A 75 -25.84 69.81 -98.22
CA GLN A 75 -26.70 69.59 -97.06
C GLN A 75 -26.83 68.10 -96.71
N ARG A 76 -27.12 67.24 -97.70
CA ARG A 76 -27.21 65.79 -97.48
C ARG A 76 -25.88 65.19 -97.01
N ALA A 77 -24.75 65.65 -97.53
CA ALA A 77 -23.43 65.21 -97.09
C ALA A 77 -23.14 65.62 -95.64
N ASN A 78 -23.52 66.83 -95.23
CA ASN A 78 -23.42 67.30 -93.85
C ASN A 78 -24.32 66.45 -92.93
N TYR A 79 -25.60 66.24 -93.27
CA TYR A 79 -26.50 65.39 -92.49
C TYR A 79 -25.97 63.97 -92.30
N LEU A 80 -25.44 63.33 -93.36
CA LEU A 80 -24.85 61.99 -93.27
C LEU A 80 -23.58 61.97 -92.41
N LYS A 81 -22.76 63.02 -92.47
CA LYS A 81 -21.58 63.18 -91.63
C LYS A 81 -21.96 63.35 -90.16
N ASP A 82 -22.91 64.22 -89.87
CA ASP A 82 -23.34 64.54 -88.51
C ASP A 82 -24.03 63.32 -87.85
N ASP A 83 -24.82 62.57 -88.62
CA ASP A 83 -25.43 61.31 -88.15
C ASP A 83 -24.36 60.23 -87.87
N ALA A 84 -23.36 60.08 -88.74
CA ALA A 84 -22.24 59.16 -88.52
C ALA A 84 -21.38 59.56 -87.31
N VAL A 85 -21.11 60.85 -87.11
CA VAL A 85 -20.40 61.37 -85.93
C VAL A 85 -21.20 61.11 -84.66
N ARG A 86 -22.51 61.37 -84.67
CA ARG A 86 -23.40 61.08 -83.53
C ARG A 86 -23.41 59.59 -83.18
N GLY A 87 -23.64 58.70 -84.15
CA GLY A 87 -23.67 57.26 -83.92
C GLY A 87 -22.33 56.68 -83.45
N LEU A 88 -21.21 57.29 -83.86
CA LEU A 88 -19.88 56.97 -83.30
C LEU A 88 -19.74 57.47 -81.85
N SER A 89 -20.22 58.68 -81.54
CA SER A 89 -20.18 59.26 -80.19
C SER A 89 -21.00 58.44 -79.20
N GLU A 90 -22.24 58.09 -79.53
CA GLU A 90 -23.13 57.25 -78.69
C GLU A 90 -22.50 55.87 -78.42
N LYS A 91 -21.86 55.28 -79.43
CA LYS A 91 -21.18 53.98 -79.31
C LYS A 91 -19.87 54.06 -78.50
N LEU A 92 -19.22 55.21 -78.49
CA LEU A 92 -18.01 55.47 -77.70
C LEU A 92 -18.39 55.67 -76.23
N GLU A 93 -19.40 56.49 -75.94
CA GLU A 93 -19.97 56.70 -74.60
C GLU A 93 -20.49 55.38 -73.98
N SER A 94 -21.24 54.57 -74.75
CA SER A 94 -21.66 53.24 -74.32
C SER A 94 -20.49 52.30 -73.98
N LYS A 95 -19.37 52.40 -74.70
CA LYS A 95 -18.16 51.64 -74.42
C LYS A 95 -17.44 52.14 -73.18
N ASP A 96 -17.34 53.45 -72.97
CA ASP A 96 -16.69 54.03 -71.79
C ASP A 96 -17.46 53.72 -70.51
N LEU A 97 -18.80 53.74 -70.55
CA LEU A 97 -19.66 53.23 -69.48
C LEU A 97 -19.38 51.75 -69.17
N THR A 98 -19.31 50.91 -70.20
CA THR A 98 -19.00 49.47 -70.04
C THR A 98 -17.60 49.24 -69.47
N ILE A 99 -16.61 50.03 -69.90
CA ILE A 99 -15.23 49.96 -69.39
C ILE A 99 -15.20 50.35 -67.90
N THR A 100 -15.94 51.40 -67.51
CA THR A 100 -16.02 51.87 -66.12
C THR A 100 -16.65 50.81 -65.22
N ASP A 101 -17.77 50.22 -65.64
CA ASP A 101 -18.46 49.14 -64.93
C ASP A 101 -17.58 47.88 -64.75
N LEU A 102 -16.88 47.46 -65.80
CA LEU A 102 -15.92 46.35 -65.75
C LEU A 102 -14.72 46.66 -64.84
N GLN A 103 -14.20 47.90 -64.86
CA GLN A 103 -13.11 48.31 -63.98
C GLN A 103 -13.53 48.29 -62.50
N GLN A 104 -14.74 48.76 -62.19
CA GLN A 104 -15.29 48.70 -60.84
C GLN A 104 -15.51 47.24 -60.40
N THR A 105 -16.13 46.41 -61.25
CA THR A 105 -16.35 44.98 -60.97
C THR A 105 -15.02 44.25 -60.71
N VAL A 106 -13.97 44.52 -61.49
CA VAL A 106 -12.64 43.95 -61.29
C VAL A 106 -12.02 44.39 -59.95
N LYS A 107 -12.25 45.63 -59.51
CA LYS A 107 -11.79 46.12 -58.21
C LYS A 107 -12.51 45.39 -57.06
N GLU A 108 -13.84 45.33 -57.11
CA GLU A 108 -14.66 44.66 -56.09
C GLU A 108 -14.35 43.16 -55.98
N LEU A 109 -14.11 42.49 -57.11
CA LEU A 109 -13.70 41.08 -57.11
C LEU A 109 -12.30 40.87 -56.49
N LYS A 110 -11.34 41.78 -56.72
CA LYS A 110 -10.02 41.70 -56.08
C LYS A 110 -10.11 41.86 -54.56
N GLU A 111 -10.86 42.87 -54.09
CA GLU A 111 -11.07 43.10 -52.65
C GLU A 111 -11.74 41.88 -51.99
N ARG A 112 -12.71 41.25 -52.66
CA ARG A 112 -13.33 40.00 -52.17
C ARG A 112 -12.36 38.80 -52.14
N VAL A 113 -11.46 38.68 -53.12
CA VAL A 113 -10.44 37.61 -53.13
C VAL A 113 -9.45 37.81 -51.99
N GLU A 114 -8.94 39.01 -51.79
CA GLU A 114 -8.00 39.32 -50.68
C GLU A 114 -8.65 39.06 -49.31
N GLN A 115 -9.90 39.46 -49.10
CA GLN A 115 -10.66 39.16 -47.90
C GLN A 115 -10.87 37.64 -47.70
N SER A 116 -11.20 36.91 -48.77
CA SER A 116 -11.38 35.46 -48.71
C SER A 116 -10.07 34.72 -48.41
N GLU A 117 -8.95 35.16 -48.95
CA GLU A 117 -7.62 34.60 -48.64
C GLU A 117 -7.20 34.89 -47.20
N ALA A 118 -7.47 36.09 -46.68
CA ALA A 118 -7.18 36.46 -45.30
C ALA A 118 -8.00 35.58 -44.32
N ALA A 119 -9.30 35.44 -44.57
CA ALA A 119 -10.18 34.57 -43.79
C ALA A 119 -9.77 33.09 -43.85
N ALA A 120 -9.36 32.60 -45.03
CA ALA A 120 -8.86 31.23 -45.18
C ALA A 120 -7.56 30.98 -44.41
N LYS A 121 -6.62 31.94 -44.42
CA LYS A 121 -5.38 31.88 -43.63
C LYS A 121 -5.66 31.88 -42.14
N GLN A 122 -6.54 32.76 -41.66
CA GLN A 122 -6.95 32.81 -40.25
C GLN A 122 -7.63 31.51 -39.80
N SER A 123 -8.56 30.99 -40.60
CA SER A 123 -9.25 29.72 -40.29
C SER A 123 -8.28 28.54 -40.27
N ALA A 124 -7.25 28.52 -41.14
CA ALA A 124 -6.21 27.52 -41.12
C ALA A 124 -5.35 27.58 -39.84
N THR A 125 -4.96 28.78 -39.37
CA THR A 125 -4.22 28.93 -38.11
C THR A 125 -5.07 28.54 -36.89
N GLU A 126 -6.33 28.97 -36.82
CA GLU A 126 -7.26 28.58 -35.76
C GLU A 126 -7.49 27.06 -35.72
N THR A 127 -7.59 26.42 -36.90
CA THR A 127 -7.72 24.96 -37.01
C THR A 127 -6.47 24.23 -36.50
N GLN A 128 -5.27 24.76 -36.79
CA GLN A 128 -4.02 24.19 -36.28
C GLN A 128 -3.96 24.31 -34.75
N GLU A 129 -4.18 25.51 -34.20
CA GLU A 129 -4.17 25.75 -32.74
C GLU A 129 -5.17 24.87 -31.99
N LEU A 130 -6.39 24.73 -32.53
CA LEU A 130 -7.40 23.83 -31.97
C LEU A 130 -6.96 22.36 -32.00
N ASN A 131 -6.28 21.93 -33.06
CA ASN A 131 -5.81 20.54 -33.19
C ASN A 131 -4.66 20.24 -32.21
N GLU A 132 -3.73 21.19 -32.02
CA GLU A 132 -2.66 21.11 -31.01
C GLU A 132 -3.23 21.04 -29.58
N GLN A 133 -4.26 21.85 -29.27
CA GLN A 133 -4.98 21.78 -28.00
C GLN A 133 -5.69 20.42 -27.81
N LEU A 134 -6.30 19.87 -28.86
CA LEU A 134 -7.00 18.59 -28.83
C LEU A 134 -6.01 17.42 -28.61
N GLU A 135 -4.83 17.47 -29.21
CA GLU A 135 -3.76 16.51 -28.98
C GLU A 135 -3.20 16.59 -27.55
N GLY A 136 -3.00 17.80 -27.02
CA GLY A 136 -2.63 18.03 -25.62
C GLY A 136 -3.67 17.47 -24.64
N LEU A 137 -4.96 17.69 -24.90
CA LEU A 137 -6.06 17.13 -24.09
C LEU A 137 -6.12 15.59 -24.18
N ARG A 138 -5.89 15.00 -25.36
CA ARG A 138 -5.81 13.54 -25.53
C ARG A 138 -4.67 12.94 -24.72
N SER A 139 -3.49 13.55 -24.77
CA SER A 139 -2.31 13.15 -24.00
C SER A 139 -2.59 13.20 -22.49
N MET A 140 -3.12 14.32 -22.00
CA MET A 140 -3.51 14.46 -20.59
C MET A 140 -4.56 13.43 -20.16
N ASN A 141 -5.55 13.14 -21.02
CA ASN A 141 -6.59 12.16 -20.71
C ASN A 141 -6.04 10.72 -20.69
N ALA A 142 -5.05 10.39 -21.53
CA ALA A 142 -4.34 9.11 -21.46
C ALA A 142 -3.59 8.96 -20.13
N THR A 143 -2.80 9.96 -19.73
CA THR A 143 -2.10 9.96 -18.42
C THR A 143 -3.08 9.86 -17.24
N ASN A 144 -4.25 10.49 -17.32
CA ASN A 144 -5.28 10.36 -16.29
C ASN A 144 -5.88 8.95 -16.22
N LEU A 145 -6.04 8.26 -17.37
CA LEU A 145 -6.51 6.87 -17.40
C LEU A 145 -5.48 5.91 -16.79
N ASP A 146 -4.20 6.10 -17.11
CA ASP A 146 -3.09 5.32 -16.52
C ASP A 146 -3.05 5.51 -14.99
N LEU A 147 -3.13 6.75 -14.51
CA LEU A 147 -3.18 7.08 -13.09
C LEU A 147 -4.42 6.50 -12.38
N ILE A 148 -5.58 6.48 -13.04
CA ILE A 148 -6.79 5.81 -12.52
C ILE A 148 -6.56 4.30 -12.40
N GLN A 149 -5.84 3.68 -13.33
CA GLN A 149 -5.51 2.26 -13.25
C GLN A 149 -4.53 1.96 -12.12
N GLU A 150 -3.46 2.74 -11.96
CA GLU A 150 -2.55 2.63 -10.82
C GLU A 150 -3.28 2.74 -9.47
N TYR A 151 -4.23 3.69 -9.35
CA TYR A 151 -5.03 3.82 -8.14
C TYR A 151 -5.97 2.63 -7.90
N LYS A 152 -6.55 2.02 -8.94
CA LYS A 152 -7.33 0.78 -8.79
C LYS A 152 -6.48 -0.37 -8.28
N ASP A 153 -5.35 -0.63 -8.93
CA ASP A 153 -4.43 -1.72 -8.55
C ASP A 153 -3.92 -1.52 -7.09
N LYS A 154 -3.70 -0.27 -6.69
CA LYS A 154 -3.34 0.10 -5.32
C LYS A 154 -4.50 -0.08 -4.32
N ILE A 155 -5.74 0.18 -4.73
CA ILE A 155 -6.93 -0.07 -3.90
C ILE A 155 -7.16 -1.58 -3.74
N ASP A 156 -6.98 -2.38 -4.79
CA ASP A 156 -7.17 -3.83 -4.75
C ASP A 156 -6.12 -4.53 -3.88
N THR A 157 -4.86 -4.10 -3.97
CA THR A 157 -3.78 -4.59 -3.09
C THR A 157 -3.99 -4.18 -1.63
N LEU A 158 -4.39 -2.93 -1.35
CA LEU A 158 -4.74 -2.50 0.01
C LEU A 158 -5.97 -3.24 0.55
N SER A 159 -6.97 -3.51 -0.29
CA SER A 159 -8.19 -4.25 0.10
C SER A 159 -7.87 -5.71 0.43
N SER A 160 -6.95 -6.34 -0.31
CA SER A 160 -6.43 -7.67 -0.04
C SER A 160 -5.69 -7.70 1.32
N LEU A 161 -4.78 -6.76 1.54
CA LEU A 161 -4.02 -6.63 2.80
C LEU A 161 -4.94 -6.36 4.01
N VAL A 162 -6.00 -5.55 3.86
CA VAL A 162 -7.01 -5.33 4.90
C VAL A 162 -7.77 -6.61 5.24
N ASN A 163 -8.03 -7.49 4.25
CA ASN A 163 -8.66 -8.78 4.50
C ASN A 163 -7.71 -9.75 5.21
N GLU A 164 -6.42 -9.77 4.89
CA GLU A 164 -5.41 -10.52 5.65
C GLU A 164 -5.33 -10.05 7.11
N TYR A 165 -5.27 -8.74 7.36
CA TYR A 165 -5.26 -8.20 8.72
C TYR A 165 -6.53 -8.51 9.51
N LYS A 166 -7.70 -8.57 8.86
CA LYS A 166 -8.94 -9.07 9.49
C LYS A 166 -8.81 -10.55 9.86
N GLY A 167 -8.24 -11.37 8.98
CA GLY A 167 -7.95 -12.78 9.24
C GLY A 167 -7.05 -12.98 10.48
N TYR A 168 -5.93 -12.25 10.55
CA TYR A 168 -5.05 -12.26 11.72
C TYR A 168 -5.75 -11.76 12.99
N ALA A 169 -6.65 -10.77 12.89
CA ALA A 169 -7.41 -10.31 14.03
C ALA A 169 -8.37 -11.39 14.56
N THR A 170 -9.08 -12.10 13.67
CA THR A 170 -9.96 -13.21 14.05
C THR A 170 -9.19 -14.40 14.63
N GLU A 171 -8.07 -14.79 14.02
CA GLU A 171 -7.22 -15.87 14.54
C GLU A 171 -6.65 -15.52 15.93
N ASN A 172 -6.23 -14.27 16.14
CA ASN A 172 -5.73 -13.81 17.45
C ASN A 172 -6.82 -13.81 18.52
N THR A 173 -8.08 -13.50 18.17
CA THR A 173 -9.21 -13.67 19.11
C THR A 173 -9.48 -15.14 19.44
N GLU A 174 -9.50 -16.03 18.45
CA GLU A 174 -9.69 -17.47 18.69
C GLU A 174 -8.56 -18.09 19.51
N LEU A 175 -7.31 -17.71 19.25
CA LEU A 175 -6.14 -18.17 20.00
C LEU A 175 -6.20 -17.70 21.46
N LYS A 176 -6.63 -16.45 21.72
CA LYS A 176 -6.82 -15.94 23.08
C LYS A 176 -7.91 -16.69 23.83
N GLU A 177 -9.03 -16.97 23.18
CA GLU A 177 -10.14 -17.74 23.78
C GLU A 177 -9.71 -19.19 24.07
N ARG A 178 -9.05 -19.85 23.11
CA ARG A 178 -8.51 -21.21 23.28
C ARG A 178 -7.49 -21.27 24.43
N HIS A 179 -6.55 -20.34 24.49
CA HIS A 179 -5.57 -20.25 25.56
C HIS A 179 -6.20 -19.92 26.92
N ALA A 180 -7.26 -19.11 26.97
CA ALA A 180 -8.01 -18.85 28.21
C ALA A 180 -8.70 -20.13 28.71
N SER A 181 -9.38 -20.86 27.82
CA SER A 181 -10.06 -22.13 28.13
C SER A 181 -9.08 -23.23 28.56
N GLU A 182 -7.94 -23.36 27.86
CA GLU A 182 -6.88 -24.32 28.23
C GLU A 182 -6.27 -23.98 29.59
N LYS A 183 -6.01 -22.70 29.86
CA LYS A 183 -5.52 -22.23 31.18
C LYS A 183 -6.53 -22.53 32.29
N GLU A 184 -7.82 -22.31 32.05
CA GLU A 184 -8.88 -22.59 33.02
C GLU A 184 -8.97 -24.10 33.31
N SER A 185 -8.97 -24.94 32.28
CA SER A 185 -8.93 -26.40 32.40
C SER A 185 -7.70 -26.90 33.15
N MET A 186 -6.50 -26.37 32.82
CA MET A 186 -5.26 -26.72 33.50
C MET A 186 -5.27 -26.28 34.98
N THR A 187 -5.84 -25.11 35.29
CA THR A 187 -6.01 -24.62 36.67
C THR A 187 -6.98 -25.50 37.46
N ALA A 188 -8.11 -25.89 36.86
CA ALA A 188 -9.08 -26.81 37.48
C ALA A 188 -8.45 -28.18 37.77
N ASN A 189 -7.72 -28.75 36.81
CA ASN A 189 -6.99 -30.01 36.99
C ASN A 189 -5.92 -29.91 38.08
N PHE A 190 -5.19 -28.79 38.16
CA PHE A 190 -4.19 -28.57 39.20
C PHE A 190 -4.84 -28.49 40.59
N ASN A 191 -5.90 -27.69 40.74
CA ASN A 191 -6.64 -27.55 42.00
C ASN A 191 -7.27 -28.87 42.46
N GLN A 192 -7.81 -29.68 41.52
CA GLN A 192 -8.29 -31.02 41.84
C GLN A 192 -7.14 -31.89 42.36
N ARG A 193 -5.99 -31.89 41.67
CA ARG A 193 -4.83 -32.70 42.06
C ARG A 193 -4.23 -32.28 43.40
N GLU A 194 -4.23 -30.99 43.71
CA GLU A 194 -3.82 -30.42 44.99
C GLU A 194 -4.78 -30.83 46.12
N SER A 195 -6.09 -30.87 45.85
CA SER A 195 -7.11 -31.38 46.78
C SER A 195 -6.96 -32.89 47.04
N GLU A 196 -6.75 -33.69 45.98
CA GLU A 196 -6.46 -35.13 46.08
C GLU A 196 -5.21 -35.38 46.94
N LEU A 197 -4.10 -34.68 46.66
CA LEU A 197 -2.86 -34.80 47.42
C LEU A 197 -3.03 -34.36 48.88
N SER A 198 -3.82 -33.31 49.14
CA SER A 198 -4.11 -32.85 50.51
C SER A 198 -4.91 -33.88 51.30
N SER A 199 -5.89 -34.56 50.68
CA SER A 199 -6.62 -35.68 51.31
C SER A 199 -5.67 -36.83 51.68
N VAL A 200 -4.83 -37.26 50.74
CA VAL A 200 -3.85 -38.34 50.96
C VAL A 200 -2.84 -37.96 52.05
N ILE A 201 -2.40 -36.70 52.12
CA ILE A 201 -1.52 -36.21 53.19
C ILE A 201 -2.21 -36.32 54.56
N GLU A 202 -3.50 -35.99 54.66
CA GLU A 202 -4.23 -36.08 55.93
C GLU A 202 -4.46 -37.53 56.35
N GLU A 203 -4.87 -38.40 55.43
CA GLU A 203 -4.98 -39.86 55.66
C GLU A 203 -3.65 -40.46 56.15
N LEU A 204 -2.52 -40.04 55.55
CA LEU A 204 -1.19 -40.47 55.98
C LEU A 204 -0.80 -39.93 57.36
N LYS A 205 -1.21 -38.70 57.74
CA LYS A 205 -1.01 -38.18 59.11
C LYS A 205 -1.82 -38.98 60.13
N GLU A 206 -3.09 -39.25 59.86
CA GLU A 206 -3.96 -40.04 60.74
C GLU A 206 -3.39 -41.45 60.93
N ALA A 207 -3.00 -42.11 59.84
CA ALA A 207 -2.38 -43.43 59.88
C ALA A 207 -1.06 -43.42 60.68
N ASN A 208 -0.22 -42.39 60.50
CA ASN A 208 1.04 -42.26 61.23
C ASN A 208 0.82 -41.95 62.72
N SER A 209 -0.19 -41.16 63.07
CA SER A 209 -0.60 -40.93 64.47
C SER A 209 -1.07 -42.22 65.12
N GLY A 210 -1.94 -42.99 64.45
CA GLY A 210 -2.41 -44.29 64.95
C GLY A 210 -1.28 -45.32 65.09
N GLN A 211 -0.28 -45.29 64.20
CA GLN A 211 0.94 -46.08 64.35
C GLN A 211 1.78 -45.63 65.55
N GLN A 212 1.94 -44.32 65.76
CA GLN A 212 2.66 -43.77 66.92
C GLN A 212 1.98 -44.14 68.24
N ASP A 213 0.65 -44.06 68.33
CA ASP A 213 -0.11 -44.49 69.51
C ASP A 213 0.06 -45.99 69.78
N LYS A 214 0.09 -46.82 68.73
CA LYS A 214 0.38 -48.25 68.84
C LYS A 214 1.81 -48.52 69.30
N ILE A 215 2.79 -47.75 68.84
CA ILE A 215 4.19 -47.82 69.32
C ILE A 215 4.26 -47.41 70.80
N ASN A 216 3.58 -46.33 71.20
CA ASN A 216 3.52 -45.88 72.60
C ASN A 216 2.88 -46.94 73.51
N GLY A 217 1.78 -47.56 73.07
CA GLY A 217 1.11 -48.66 73.76
C GLY A 217 2.00 -49.90 73.90
N LEU A 218 2.64 -50.35 72.82
CA LEU A 218 3.58 -51.48 72.85
C LEU A 218 4.81 -51.19 73.71
N THR A 219 5.34 -49.97 73.69
CA THR A 219 6.46 -49.55 74.54
C THR A 219 6.08 -49.59 76.02
N SER A 220 4.87 -49.13 76.35
CA SER A 220 4.33 -49.19 77.71
C SER A 220 4.12 -50.64 78.18
N ALA A 221 3.57 -51.50 77.31
CA ALA A 221 3.41 -52.93 77.59
C ALA A 221 4.77 -53.64 77.78
N LEU A 222 5.77 -53.34 76.94
CA LEU A 222 7.13 -53.87 77.05
C LEU A 222 7.81 -53.44 78.35
N ASN A 223 7.64 -52.17 78.76
CA ASN A 223 8.18 -51.67 80.03
C ASN A 223 7.51 -52.31 81.25
N ASN A 224 6.19 -52.53 81.20
CA ASN A 224 5.49 -53.29 82.24
C ASN A 224 5.98 -54.74 82.32
N ALA A 225 6.08 -55.43 81.17
CA ALA A 225 6.60 -56.80 81.10
C ALA A 225 8.05 -56.90 81.61
N LYS A 226 8.93 -55.95 81.26
CA LYS A 226 10.29 -55.85 81.81
C LYS A 226 10.26 -55.70 83.33
N ARG A 227 9.46 -54.78 83.86
CA ARG A 227 9.37 -54.52 85.32
C ARG A 227 8.84 -55.73 86.08
N ASP A 228 7.87 -56.44 85.52
CA ASP A 228 7.30 -57.62 86.16
C ASP A 228 8.26 -58.81 86.08
N HIS A 229 9.02 -58.96 84.99
CA HIS A 229 10.10 -59.95 84.88
C HIS A 229 11.32 -59.60 85.76
N GLU A 230 11.64 -58.31 85.97
CA GLU A 230 12.63 -57.87 86.97
C GLU A 230 12.21 -58.23 88.40
N LYS A 231 10.93 -58.06 88.76
CA LYS A 231 10.40 -58.52 90.06
C LYS A 231 10.48 -60.05 90.19
N GLU A 232 10.12 -60.77 89.14
CA GLU A 232 10.17 -62.23 89.09
C GLU A 232 11.61 -62.74 89.26
N MET A 233 12.56 -62.20 88.49
CA MET A 233 13.98 -62.47 88.62
C MET A 233 14.52 -62.15 90.02
N LYS A 234 14.10 -61.02 90.62
CA LYS A 234 14.48 -60.68 91.98
C LYS A 234 13.89 -61.67 93.00
N SER A 235 12.63 -62.09 92.85
CA SER A 235 12.02 -63.10 93.72
C SER A 235 12.69 -64.47 93.59
N LEU A 236 13.11 -64.85 92.38
CA LEU A 236 13.92 -66.04 92.12
C LEU A 236 15.30 -65.94 92.77
N GLN A 237 15.95 -64.79 92.69
CA GLN A 237 17.24 -64.54 93.34
C GLN A 237 17.12 -64.59 94.86
N ASP A 238 16.11 -63.94 95.45
CA ASP A 238 15.85 -63.97 96.89
C ASP A 238 15.54 -65.41 97.36
N ASN A 239 14.78 -66.19 96.57
CA ASN A 239 14.53 -67.61 96.83
C ASN A 239 15.82 -68.45 96.75
N GLN A 240 16.67 -68.27 95.74
CA GLN A 240 17.96 -68.97 95.63
C GLN A 240 18.91 -68.60 96.77
N VAL A 241 18.93 -67.35 97.23
CA VAL A 241 19.70 -66.92 98.41
C VAL A 241 19.19 -67.61 99.68
N ASN A 242 17.87 -67.71 99.84
CA ASN A 242 17.26 -68.46 100.94
C ASN A 242 17.59 -69.96 100.88
N GLU A 243 17.50 -70.60 99.72
CA GLU A 243 17.91 -72.01 99.53
C GLU A 243 19.40 -72.22 99.84
N LEU A 244 20.30 -71.36 99.32
CA LEU A 244 21.73 -71.43 99.62
C LEU A 244 22.03 -71.22 101.12
N THR A 245 21.25 -70.38 101.79
CA THR A 245 21.36 -70.16 103.24
C THR A 245 20.91 -71.40 104.02
N GLN A 246 19.78 -72.02 103.64
CA GLN A 246 19.35 -73.31 104.20
C GLN A 246 20.39 -74.41 103.98
N LEU A 247 20.95 -74.49 102.76
CA LEU A 247 21.96 -75.50 102.39
C LEU A 247 23.31 -75.26 103.09
N THR A 248 23.62 -74.01 103.44
CA THR A 248 24.77 -73.65 104.27
C THR A 248 24.53 -74.03 105.74
N ILE A 249 23.32 -73.83 106.26
CA ILE A 249 22.93 -74.25 107.61
C ILE A 249 23.00 -75.78 107.75
N THR A 250 22.43 -76.54 106.80
CA THR A 250 22.50 -78.01 106.84
C THR A 250 23.93 -78.52 106.72
N LYS A 251 24.74 -77.96 105.83
CA LYS A 251 26.17 -78.29 105.72
C LYS A 251 26.96 -77.98 107.00
N ASN A 252 26.65 -76.88 107.68
CA ASN A 252 27.28 -76.56 108.96
C ASN A 252 26.85 -77.53 110.07
N LEU A 253 25.57 -77.93 110.12
CA LEU A 253 25.07 -78.96 111.04
C LEU A 253 25.70 -80.34 110.77
N GLU A 254 25.91 -80.71 109.49
CA GLU A 254 26.66 -81.92 109.13
C GLU A 254 28.13 -81.83 109.55
N LYS A 255 28.75 -80.66 109.42
CA LYS A 255 30.13 -80.43 109.87
C LYS A 255 30.24 -80.49 111.39
N GLU A 256 29.30 -79.93 112.15
CA GLU A 256 29.22 -80.08 113.60
C GLU A 256 29.00 -81.54 114.02
N ARG A 257 28.13 -82.28 113.32
CA ARG A 257 27.98 -83.74 113.52
C ARG A 257 29.28 -84.50 113.29
N ALA A 258 30.01 -84.19 112.21
CA ALA A 258 31.28 -84.83 111.91
C ALA A 258 32.38 -84.48 112.95
N VAL A 259 32.35 -83.26 113.51
CA VAL A 259 33.23 -82.87 114.64
C VAL A 259 32.86 -83.65 115.91
N LEU A 260 31.58 -83.69 116.28
CA LEU A 260 31.09 -84.48 117.44
C LEU A 260 31.42 -85.98 117.30
N GLU A 261 31.33 -86.54 116.10
CA GLU A 261 31.66 -87.93 115.82
C GLU A 261 33.18 -88.18 115.86
N ALA A 262 34.00 -87.18 115.49
CA ALA A 262 35.45 -87.21 115.68
C ALA A 262 35.85 -87.08 117.16
N GLU A 263 35.21 -86.17 117.92
CA GLU A 263 35.39 -86.04 119.38
C GLU A 263 35.04 -87.35 120.10
N ARG A 264 33.92 -87.97 119.72
CA ARG A 264 33.50 -89.27 120.27
C ARG A 264 34.50 -90.39 119.99
N LYS A 265 35.08 -90.44 118.78
CA LYS A 265 36.17 -91.38 118.44
C LYS A 265 37.48 -91.08 119.18
N PHE A 266 37.75 -89.81 119.50
CA PHE A 266 38.89 -89.44 120.35
C PHE A 266 38.65 -89.81 121.83
N GLN A 267 37.41 -89.69 122.33
CA GLN A 267 37.04 -90.20 123.66
C GLN A 267 37.15 -91.73 123.75
N GLU A 268 36.69 -92.48 122.73
CA GLU A 268 36.88 -93.94 122.69
C GLU A 268 38.36 -94.33 122.73
N LYS A 269 39.23 -93.63 121.98
CA LYS A 269 40.69 -93.85 122.06
C LYS A 269 41.30 -93.48 123.41
N LEU A 270 40.79 -92.45 124.09
CA LEU A 270 41.21 -92.09 125.45
C LEU A 270 40.80 -93.16 126.47
N GLN A 271 39.60 -93.73 126.32
CA GLN A 271 39.11 -94.87 127.10
C GLN A 271 40.01 -96.09 126.89
N GLU A 272 40.31 -96.43 125.63
CA GLU A 272 41.12 -97.59 125.23
C GLU A 272 42.57 -97.50 125.73
N VAL A 273 43.16 -96.30 125.78
CA VAL A 273 44.46 -96.05 126.41
C VAL A 273 44.39 -96.18 127.93
N HIS A 274 43.29 -95.76 128.56
CA HIS A 274 43.06 -95.94 130.01
C HIS A 274 42.98 -97.42 130.39
N ASP A 275 42.26 -98.22 129.60
CA ASP A 275 42.12 -99.66 129.82
C ASP A 275 43.47 -100.39 129.63
N GLN A 276 44.26 -100.02 128.62
CA GLN A 276 45.63 -100.55 128.43
C GLN A 276 46.60 -100.17 129.56
N TYR A 277 46.37 -99.06 130.25
CA TYR A 277 47.14 -98.69 131.44
C TYR A 277 46.73 -99.51 132.67
N ASN A 278 45.43 -99.75 132.86
CA ASN A 278 44.91 -100.61 133.92
C ASN A 278 45.34 -102.08 133.76
N GLU A 279 45.34 -102.61 132.53
CA GLU A 279 45.77 -103.99 132.26
C GLU A 279 47.27 -104.21 132.55
N LYS A 280 48.11 -103.19 132.35
CA LYS A 280 49.52 -103.21 132.74
C LYS A 280 49.74 -103.17 134.25
N LEU A 281 48.86 -102.50 135.02
CA LEU A 281 48.90 -102.59 136.48
C LEU A 281 48.54 -103.99 136.98
N ALA A 282 47.53 -104.65 136.38
CA ALA A 282 47.12 -106.00 136.77
C ALA A 282 48.26 -107.03 136.61
N ARG A 283 48.96 -107.01 135.46
CA ARG A 283 50.09 -107.93 135.18
C ARG A 283 51.33 -107.70 136.05
N LEU A 284 51.41 -106.59 136.80
CA LEU A 284 52.48 -106.32 137.76
C LEU A 284 52.21 -106.92 139.16
N TYR A 285 50.95 -107.15 139.52
CA TYR A 285 50.58 -107.79 140.79
C TYR A 285 50.49 -109.33 140.71
N GLU A 286 50.17 -109.89 139.55
CA GLU A 286 49.98 -111.34 139.37
C GLU A 286 51.29 -112.17 139.44
N LYS A 287 52.46 -111.53 139.36
CA LYS A 287 53.76 -112.23 139.26
C LYS A 287 54.52 -112.45 140.57
N PHE A 288 53.92 -112.10 141.73
CA PHE A 288 54.64 -112.07 143.00
C PHE A 288 54.27 -113.16 144.03
N GLU A 289 53.20 -113.95 143.84
CA GLU A 289 52.57 -114.64 145.00
C GLU A 289 52.41 -116.17 144.97
N VAL A 290 52.74 -116.91 143.89
CA VAL A 290 52.40 -118.36 143.82
C VAL A 290 53.60 -119.29 143.54
N THR A 291 54.18 -119.74 144.66
CA THR A 291 54.74 -121.09 144.94
C THR A 291 56.13 -121.54 144.44
N GLU A 292 57.06 -121.59 145.40
CA GLU A 292 57.88 -122.79 145.65
C GLU A 292 57.00 -124.05 145.90
N THR A 293 57.61 -125.24 145.81
CA THR A 293 57.11 -126.60 146.17
C THR A 293 56.60 -127.44 144.98
N LYS A 294 57.47 -127.83 144.02
CA LYS A 294 58.55 -128.87 144.06
C LYS A 294 58.04 -130.32 144.07
N LYS A 295 58.57 -131.16 143.15
CA LYS A 295 59.52 -132.26 143.49
C LYS A 295 60.05 -133.03 142.25
N THR A 296 61.39 -133.17 142.18
CA THR A 296 62.21 -134.36 141.80
C THR A 296 61.73 -135.34 140.71
N ALA A 297 62.52 -135.91 139.77
CA ALA A 297 63.92 -135.79 139.32
C ALA A 297 64.07 -136.67 138.01
N ALA A 298 65.21 -137.07 137.41
CA ALA A 298 66.63 -136.95 137.73
C ALA A 298 67.58 -137.06 136.50
N ALA A 299 68.67 -136.28 136.54
CA ALA A 299 70.07 -136.67 136.27
C ALA A 299 70.54 -137.26 134.91
N ARG A 300 71.29 -136.44 134.15
CA ARG A 300 72.70 -136.66 133.70
C ARG A 300 73.17 -135.40 132.93
N GLN A 301 74.00 -134.55 133.54
CA GLN A 301 75.48 -134.47 133.38
C GLN A 301 75.90 -133.34 132.41
N PRO A 302 77.11 -132.76 132.53
CA PRO A 302 77.77 -132.28 133.74
C PRO A 302 78.43 -130.88 133.55
N LYS A 303 79.17 -130.42 134.57
CA LYS A 303 80.06 -129.23 134.59
C LYS A 303 79.33 -127.87 134.62
N GLN A 304 79.72 -126.84 135.37
CA GLN A 304 80.81 -126.47 136.28
C GLN A 304 81.24 -125.06 135.83
N LYS A 305 81.35 -124.14 136.80
CA LYS A 305 82.03 -122.83 136.74
C LYS A 305 81.36 -121.75 135.89
#